data_AF-A0AAD4W395-F1
#
_entry.id   AF-A0AAD4W395-F1
#
_cell.length_a   1.000
_cell.length_b   1.000
_cell.length_c   1.000
_cell.angle_alpha   90.00
_cell.angle_beta   90.00
_cell.angle_gamma   90.00
#
_symmetry.space_group_name_H-M   'P 1'
#
loop_
_entity.id
_entity.type
_entity.pdbx_description
1 polymer ?
#
loop_
_entity_poly.entity_id
_entity_poly.type
_entity_poly.pdbx_seq_one_letter_code
_entity_poly.pdbx_strand_id
1 'polypeptide(L)'
;MNLFEVAHFVPEKPMYKQGLILLPHLATLGWGVGPGGEVLDTFPYFVSGVLHLISSAVLGFGGIYHALPGRETLEESFPFFSYVWKDRNKMTTILVDAANGSGDAIRKKEETHRMAEANRAFAHFR
;
A
#
# COMPACT_ATOMS: atom_id res chain seq x y z
N MET A 1 11.18 5.12 -8.50
CA MET A 1 10.63 5.60 -9.78
C MET A 1 9.69 6.79 -9.61
N ASN A 2 8.65 6.73 -8.76
CA ASN A 2 7.71 7.86 -8.60
C ASN A 2 8.41 9.19 -8.21
N LEU A 3 9.15 9.20 -7.10
CA LEU A 3 9.89 10.41 -6.67
C LEU A 3 10.92 10.90 -7.70
N PHE A 4 11.45 9.98 -8.53
CA PHE A 4 12.35 10.36 -9.62
C PHE A 4 11.60 11.11 -10.72
N GLU A 5 10.41 10.64 -11.11
CA GLU A 5 9.54 11.37 -12.05
C GLU A 5 9.12 12.73 -11.49
N VAL A 6 8.76 12.82 -10.21
CA VAL A 6 8.45 14.10 -9.54
C VAL A 6 9.64 15.06 -9.61
N ALA A 7 10.86 14.58 -9.36
CA ALA A 7 12.06 15.42 -9.38
C ALA A 7 12.43 15.96 -10.77
N HIS A 8 12.03 15.26 -11.84
CA HIS A 8 12.33 15.65 -13.23
C HIS A 8 11.12 16.24 -13.96
N PHE A 9 9.99 16.42 -13.26
CA PHE A 9 8.77 16.94 -13.86
C PHE A 9 8.87 18.44 -14.14
N VAL A 10 8.60 18.82 -15.39
CA VAL A 10 8.50 20.20 -15.85
C VAL A 10 7.03 20.52 -16.11
N PRO A 11 6.35 21.33 -15.28
CA PRO A 11 4.91 21.60 -15.40
C PRO A 11 4.50 22.26 -16.72
N GLU A 12 5.38 23.04 -17.32
CA GLU A 12 5.15 23.77 -18.58
C GLU A 12 5.09 22.86 -19.81
N LYS A 13 5.54 21.60 -19.68
CA LYS A 13 5.55 20.63 -20.77
C LYS A 13 4.45 19.59 -20.56
N PRO A 14 3.78 19.13 -21.63
CA PRO A 14 2.83 18.02 -21.51
C PRO A 14 3.52 16.76 -20.94
N MET A 15 2.85 16.05 -20.01
CA MET A 15 3.42 14.88 -19.32
C MET A 15 3.93 13.80 -20.29
N TYR A 16 3.19 13.52 -21.36
CA TYR A 16 3.53 12.48 -22.34
C TYR A 16 4.82 12.76 -23.13
N LYS A 17 5.35 14.00 -23.10
CA LYS A 17 6.63 14.35 -23.75
C LYS A 17 7.84 14.21 -22.84
N GLN A 18 7.64 13.84 -21.57
CA GLN A 18 8.68 13.84 -20.54
C GLN A 18 9.09 12.44 -20.09
N GLY A 19 8.57 11.37 -20.74
CA GLY A 19 8.88 9.99 -20.38
C GLY A 19 8.31 9.54 -19.03
N LEU A 20 7.24 10.19 -18.58
CA LEU A 20 6.59 9.89 -17.30
C LEU A 20 5.61 8.73 -17.49
N ILE A 21 5.68 7.73 -16.62
CA ILE A 21 4.73 6.62 -16.62
C ILE A 21 3.88 6.60 -15.35
N LEU A 22 4.38 7.04 -14.20
CA LEU A 22 3.64 6.99 -12.93
C LEU A 22 2.79 8.23 -12.67
N LEU A 23 3.29 9.44 -12.96
CA LEU A 23 2.52 10.66 -12.76
C LEU A 23 1.20 10.68 -13.56
N PRO A 24 1.15 10.22 -14.83
CA PRO A 24 -0.11 10.09 -15.56
C PRO A 24 -1.12 9.13 -14.90
N HIS A 25 -0.66 8.05 -14.24
CA HIS A 25 -1.56 7.15 -13.51
C HIS A 25 -2.18 7.86 -12.29
N LEU A 26 -1.38 8.63 -11.54
CA LEU A 26 -1.89 9.40 -10.41
C LEU A 26 -2.83 10.53 -10.86
N ALA A 27 -2.50 11.20 -11.97
CA ALA A 27 -3.37 12.20 -12.59
C ALA A 27 -4.70 11.60 -13.06
N THR A 28 -4.71 10.36 -13.57
CA THR A 28 -5.93 9.65 -13.98
C THR A 28 -6.88 9.39 -12.79
N LEU A 29 -6.33 9.26 -11.57
CA LEU A 29 -7.11 9.17 -10.34
C LEU A 29 -7.61 10.54 -9.84
N GLY A 30 -7.36 11.61 -10.59
CA GLY A 30 -7.78 12.98 -10.26
C GLY A 30 -6.86 13.69 -9.26
N TRP A 31 -5.67 13.15 -8.97
CA TRP A 31 -4.75 13.77 -8.02
C TRP A 31 -3.91 14.84 -8.71
N GLY A 32 -3.86 16.04 -8.13
CA GLY A 32 -2.98 17.12 -8.59
C GLY A 32 -3.37 17.76 -9.93
N VAL A 33 -4.51 17.38 -10.52
CA VAL A 33 -4.98 17.87 -11.83
C VAL A 33 -6.27 18.67 -11.74
N GLY A 34 -6.38 19.69 -12.58
CA GLY A 34 -7.56 20.52 -12.78
C GLY A 34 -8.35 20.19 -14.05
N PRO A 35 -9.36 21.02 -14.38
CA PRO A 35 -10.08 20.93 -15.64
C PRO A 35 -9.12 20.93 -16.84
N GLY A 36 -9.36 20.07 -17.82
CA GLY A 36 -8.48 19.94 -18.99
C GLY A 36 -7.18 19.15 -18.76
N GLY A 37 -6.96 18.61 -17.56
CA GLY A 37 -5.80 17.77 -17.24
C GLY A 37 -4.52 18.58 -16.95
N GLU A 38 -4.64 19.88 -16.72
CA GLU A 38 -3.54 20.72 -16.27
C GLU A 38 -3.11 20.35 -14.85
N VAL A 39 -1.81 20.29 -14.60
CA VAL A 39 -1.29 19.99 -13.26
C VAL A 39 -1.33 21.27 -12.42
N LEU A 40 -2.14 21.24 -11.37
CA LEU A 40 -2.31 22.36 -10.45
C LEU A 40 -1.45 22.19 -9.18
N ASP A 41 -1.21 20.95 -8.75
CA ASP A 41 -0.46 20.66 -7.53
C ASP A 41 0.33 19.36 -7.68
N THR A 42 1.62 19.41 -7.36
CA THR A 42 2.53 18.25 -7.43
C THR A 42 2.72 17.57 -6.09
N PHE A 43 2.26 18.19 -4.99
CA PHE A 43 2.41 17.65 -3.64
C PHE A 43 1.75 16.26 -3.46
N PRO A 44 0.55 15.96 -4.01
CA PRO A 44 -0.03 14.62 -3.94
C PRO A 44 0.85 13.53 -4.57
N TYR A 45 1.58 13.87 -5.64
CA TYR A 45 2.51 12.93 -6.28
C TYR A 45 3.72 12.64 -5.39
N PHE A 46 4.28 13.68 -4.78
CA PHE A 46 5.36 13.55 -3.81
C PHE A 46 4.94 12.70 -2.60
N VAL A 47 3.78 13.00 -1.99
CA VAL A 47 3.24 12.26 -0.84
C VAL A 47 3.06 10.78 -1.21
N SER A 48 2.46 10.50 -2.37
CA SER A 48 2.34 9.12 -2.87
C SER A 48 3.71 8.44 -2.97
N GLY A 49 4.70 9.11 -3.55
CA GLY A 49 6.05 8.58 -3.69
C GLY A 49 6.73 8.26 -2.35
N VAL A 50 6.61 9.15 -1.37
CA VAL A 50 7.19 8.97 -0.02
C VAL A 50 6.50 7.83 0.73
N LEU A 51 5.17 7.77 0.71
CA LEU A 51 4.42 6.71 1.40
C LEU A 51 4.78 5.33 0.85
N HIS A 52 4.89 5.18 -0.46
CA HIS A 52 5.31 3.92 -1.08
C HIS A 52 6.77 3.57 -0.74
N LEU A 53 7.66 4.56 -0.74
CA LEU A 53 9.07 4.33 -0.40
C LEU A 53 9.22 3.84 1.04
N ILE A 54 8.60 4.52 2.01
CA ILE A 54 8.67 4.14 3.43
C ILE A 54 8.01 2.78 3.65
N SER A 55 6.84 2.53 3.07
CA SER A 55 6.13 1.25 3.21
C SER A 55 6.94 0.08 2.65
N SER A 56 7.70 0.29 1.57
CA SER A 56 8.56 -0.76 1.00
C SER A 56 9.68 -1.20 1.95
N ALA A 57 10.18 -0.31 2.82
CA ALA A 57 11.16 -0.68 3.84
C ALA A 57 10.56 -1.64 4.88
N VAL A 58 9.31 -1.41 5.30
CA VAL A 58 8.60 -2.30 6.23
C VAL A 58 8.37 -3.68 5.62
N LEU A 59 7.91 -3.73 4.36
CA LEU A 59 7.73 -4.98 3.63
C LEU A 59 9.06 -5.71 3.41
N GLY A 60 10.13 -4.98 3.07
CA GLY A 60 11.47 -5.53 2.91
C GLY A 60 12.00 -6.15 4.19
N PHE A 61 11.83 -5.47 5.33
CA PHE A 61 12.21 -6.00 6.63
C PHE A 61 11.44 -7.28 6.98
N GLY A 62 10.11 -7.29 6.81
CA GLY A 62 9.29 -8.49 7.02
C GLY A 62 9.69 -9.65 6.11
N GLY A 63 9.95 -9.37 4.84
CA GLY A 63 10.43 -10.37 3.88
C GLY A 63 11.78 -10.98 4.27
N ILE A 64 12.75 -10.14 4.64
CA ILE A 64 14.06 -10.60 5.14
C ILE A 64 13.89 -11.44 6.40
N TYR A 65 13.07 -10.99 7.35
CA TYR A 65 12.80 -11.73 8.58
C TYR A 65 12.22 -13.12 8.28
N HIS A 66 11.23 -13.22 7.40
CA HIS A 66 10.62 -14.50 7.06
C HIS A 66 11.51 -15.40 6.18
N ALA A 67 12.48 -14.84 5.46
CA ALA A 67 13.37 -15.59 4.58
C ALA A 67 14.66 -16.08 5.25
N LEU A 68 15.16 -15.38 6.28
CA LEU A 68 16.47 -15.67 6.90
C LEU A 68 16.34 -16.16 8.35
N PRO A 69 15.97 -15.33 9.35
CA PRO A 69 15.89 -15.77 10.75
C PRO A 69 14.55 -16.45 11.11
N GLY A 70 13.54 -16.34 10.27
CA GLY A 70 12.21 -16.91 10.49
C GLY A 70 12.23 -18.44 10.46
N ARG A 71 11.16 -19.06 10.97
CA ARG A 71 11.00 -20.52 10.87
C ARG A 71 10.76 -20.94 9.43
N GLU A 72 11.39 -22.03 9.01
CA GLU A 72 11.25 -22.60 7.66
C GLU A 72 9.84 -23.17 7.41
N THR A 73 9.19 -23.72 8.44
CA THR A 73 7.82 -24.20 8.39
C THR A 73 6.99 -23.64 9.54
N LEU A 74 5.68 -23.52 9.33
CA LEU A 74 4.75 -22.95 10.31
C LEU A 74 3.77 -23.97 10.89
N GLU A 75 3.78 -25.22 10.41
CA GLU A 75 2.78 -26.27 10.74
C GLU A 75 2.67 -26.51 12.25
N GLU A 76 3.80 -26.64 12.94
CA GLU A 76 3.83 -26.96 14.37
C GLU A 76 3.59 -25.74 15.27
N SER A 77 4.13 -24.59 14.87
CA SER A 77 4.16 -23.41 15.73
C SER A 77 2.95 -22.49 15.55
N PHE A 78 2.44 -22.42 14.32
CA PHE A 78 1.41 -21.46 13.92
C PHE A 78 0.46 -22.10 12.90
N PRO A 79 -0.37 -23.08 13.32
CA PRO A 79 -1.22 -23.85 12.41
C PRO A 79 -2.19 -22.98 11.60
N PHE A 80 -2.59 -21.82 12.16
CA PHE A 80 -3.40 -20.83 11.46
C PHE A 80 -2.71 -20.24 10.21
N PHE A 81 -1.40 -19.98 10.26
CA PHE A 81 -0.62 -19.43 9.14
C PHE A 81 0.00 -20.52 8.26
N SER A 82 0.05 -21.77 8.74
CA SER A 82 0.52 -22.90 7.95
C SER A 82 -0.46 -23.30 6.85
N TYR A 83 0.04 -23.96 5.81
CA TYR A 83 -0.78 -24.56 4.76
C TYR A 83 -0.04 -25.69 4.07
N VAL A 84 -0.80 -26.63 3.50
CA VAL A 84 -0.30 -27.68 2.61
C VAL A 84 -1.00 -27.53 1.27
N TRP A 85 -0.26 -27.56 0.16
CA TRP A 85 -0.82 -27.35 -1.19
C TRP A 85 -1.96 -28.32 -1.56
N LYS A 86 -1.97 -29.51 -0.97
CA LYS A 86 -3.00 -30.54 -1.19
C LYS A 86 -4.27 -30.31 -0.36
N ASP A 87 -4.22 -29.46 0.65
CA ASP A 87 -5.38 -29.13 1.48
C ASP A 87 -6.28 -28.13 0.74
N ARG A 88 -7.26 -28.68 0.02
CA ARG A 88 -8.24 -27.90 -0.74
C ARG A 88 -9.03 -26.93 0.15
N ASN A 89 -9.36 -27.32 1.38
CA ASN A 89 -10.15 -26.49 2.28
C ASN A 89 -9.33 -25.29 2.75
N LYS A 90 -8.06 -25.50 3.14
CA LYS A 90 -7.19 -24.40 3.53
C LYS A 90 -6.96 -23.41 2.39
N MET A 91 -6.73 -23.91 1.18
CA MET A 91 -6.54 -23.07 -0.01
C MET A 91 -7.78 -22.24 -0.33
N THR A 92 -8.98 -22.85 -0.31
CA THR A 92 -10.22 -22.11 -0.58
C THR A 92 -10.54 -21.12 0.53
N THR A 93 -10.27 -21.45 1.80
CA THR A 93 -10.43 -20.50 2.92
C THR A 93 -9.58 -19.25 2.70
N ILE A 94 -8.28 -19.39 2.42
CA ILE A 94 -7.39 -18.24 2.20
C ILE A 94 -7.91 -17.37 1.05
N LEU A 95 -8.33 -17.99 -0.05
CA LEU A 95 -8.81 -17.27 -1.23
C LEU A 95 -10.15 -16.57 -0.98
N VAL A 96 -11.11 -17.26 -0.37
CA VAL A 96 -12.45 -16.72 -0.11
C VAL A 96 -12.39 -15.61 0.94
N ASP A 97 -11.59 -15.77 2.00
CA ASP A 97 -11.39 -14.70 2.99
C ASP A 97 -10.78 -13.46 2.34
N ALA A 98 -9.76 -13.64 1.49
CA ALA A 98 -9.18 -12.52 0.75
C ALA A 98 -10.19 -11.84 -0.19
N ALA A 99 -11.01 -12.62 -0.91
CA ALA A 99 -12.01 -12.11 -1.84
C ALA A 99 -13.15 -11.34 -1.13
N ASN A 100 -13.56 -11.82 0.05
CA ASN A 100 -14.59 -11.17 0.85
C ASN A 100 -14.06 -9.97 1.64
N GLY A 101 -12.75 -9.70 1.59
CA GLY A 101 -12.13 -8.71 2.46
C GLY A 101 -12.33 -9.06 3.94
N SER A 102 -12.32 -10.34 4.29
CA SER A 102 -12.39 -10.84 5.67
C SER A 102 -11.05 -11.41 6.11
N GLY A 103 -10.99 -11.90 7.35
CA GLY A 103 -9.79 -12.50 7.93
C GLY A 103 -8.95 -11.53 8.78
N ASP A 104 -7.95 -12.09 9.45
CA ASP A 104 -7.22 -11.41 10.51
C ASP A 104 -6.45 -10.16 10.06
N ALA A 105 -5.97 -10.14 8.82
CA ALA A 105 -5.30 -8.98 8.25
C ALA A 105 -6.26 -7.79 8.10
N ILE A 106 -7.50 -8.04 7.65
CA ILE A 106 -8.52 -7.00 7.52
C ILE A 106 -9.03 -6.56 8.89
N ARG A 107 -9.25 -7.50 9.82
CA ARG A 107 -9.62 -7.18 11.19
C ARG A 107 -8.61 -6.23 11.85
N LYS A 108 -7.30 -6.51 11.73
CA LYS A 108 -6.24 -5.63 12.26
C LYS A 108 -6.23 -4.26 11.58
N LYS A 109 -6.47 -4.19 10.27
CA LYS A 109 -6.61 -2.93 9.54
C LYS A 109 -7.78 -2.10 10.08
N GLU A 110 -8.94 -2.71 10.29
CA GLU A 110 -10.13 -2.06 10.85
C GLU A 110 -9.93 -1.60 12.30
N GLU A 111 -9.28 -2.41 13.13
CA GLU A 111 -8.89 -2.03 14.50
C GLU A 111 -7.96 -0.82 14.50
N THR A 112 -6.95 -0.83 13.63
CA THR A 112 -6.02 0.30 13.48
C THR A 112 -6.76 1.57 13.02
N HIS A 113 -7.69 1.43 12.08
CA HIS A 113 -8.52 2.54 11.61
C HIS A 113 -9.41 3.10 12.73
N ARG A 114 -10.11 2.24 13.47
CA ARG A 114 -10.94 2.65 14.62
C ARG A 114 -10.13 3.35 15.69
N MET A 115 -8.92 2.85 15.98
CA MET A 115 -8.01 3.49 16.94
C MET A 115 -7.55 4.87 16.45
N ALA A 116 -7.20 4.99 15.17
CA ALA A 116 -6.81 6.27 14.57
C ALA A 116 -7.97 7.29 14.60
N GLU A 117 -9.19 6.84 14.30
CA GLU A 117 -10.41 7.66 14.35
C GLU A 117 -10.73 8.13 15.77
N ALA A 118 -10.62 7.24 16.76
CA ALA A 118 -10.76 7.60 18.17
C ALA A 118 -9.73 8.65 18.58
N ASN A 119 -8.45 8.47 18.24
CA ASN A 119 -7.39 9.43 18.54
C ASN A 119 -7.61 10.79 17.86
N ARG A 120 -8.17 10.81 16.65
CA ARG A 120 -8.56 12.05 15.96
C ARG A 120 -9.65 12.80 16.73
N ALA A 121 -10.62 12.09 17.31
CA ALA A 121 -11.67 12.71 18.13
C ALA A 121 -11.10 13.34 19.41
N PHE A 122 -10.09 12.72 20.04
CA PHE A 122 -9.41 13.26 21.22
C PHE A 122 -8.48 14.44 20.92
N ALA A 123 -7.93 14.55 19.71
CA ALA A 123 -7.07 15.68 19.32
C ALA A 123 -7.81 17.04 19.31
N HIS A 124 -9.15 17.03 19.34
CA HIS A 124 -9.98 18.23 19.42
C HIS A 124 -10.41 18.60 20.84
N PHE A 125 -10.16 17.75 21.84
CA PHE A 125 -10.33 18.09 23.25
C PHE A 125 -9.04 18.74 23.75
N ARG A 126 -9.14 20.00 24.16
CA ARG A 126 -8.04 20.82 24.68
C ARG A 126 -8.37 21.26 26.10
#